data_AF-A0A843IBH8-F1
#
_entry.id   AF-A0A843IBH8-F1
#
_cell.length_a   1.000
_cell.length_b   1.000
_cell.length_c   1.000
_cell.angle_alpha   90.00
_cell.angle_beta   90.00
_cell.angle_gamma   90.00
#
_symmetry.space_group_name_H-M   'P 1'
#
loop_
_entity.id
_entity.type
_entity.pdbx_description
1 polymer ?
#
loop_
_entity_poly.entity_id
_entity_poly.type
_entity_poly.pdbx_seq_one_letter_code
_entity_poly.pdbx_strand_id
1 'polypeptide(L)' 'MDWIQISIVQIIIEVAVFLILVAIGEFTVKRLKNSDNQFLNPKEYLPDEEFHSVKQVYYLIMMGLCFVTLLYS' A
#
# COMPACT_ATOMS: atom_id res chain seq x y z
N MET A 1 -17.43 0.92 27.39
CA MET A 1 -16.50 1.91 26.82
C MET A 1 -15.51 1.23 25.87
N ASP A 2 -15.82 0.00 25.45
CA ASP A 2 -14.85 -0.98 24.95
C ASP A 2 -14.89 -1.08 23.42
N TRP A 3 -16.06 -0.90 22.81
CA TRP A 3 -16.25 -1.00 21.36
C TRP A 3 -15.45 0.06 20.58
N ILE A 4 -15.46 1.32 21.04
CA ILE A 4 -14.72 2.41 20.38
C ILE A 4 -13.21 2.17 20.44
N GLN A 5 -12.69 1.64 21.55
CA GLN A 5 -11.26 1.34 21.65
C GLN A 5 -10.86 0.18 20.74
N ILE A 6 -11.70 -0.85 20.62
CA ILE A 6 -11.47 -1.98 19.72
C ILE A 6 -11.42 -1.51 18.25
N SER A 7 -12.36 -0.65 17.84
CA SER A 7 -12.39 -0.10 16.48
C SER A 7 -11.15 0.75 16.17
N ILE A 8 -10.73 1.61 17.11
CA ILE A 8 -9.52 2.42 16.94
C ILE A 8 -8.28 1.53 16.81
N VAL A 9 -8.17 0.47 17.61
CA VAL A 9 -7.05 -0.47 17.55
C VAL A 9 -7.05 -1.24 16.21
N GLN A 10 -8.20 -1.66 15.70
CA GLN A 10 -8.31 -2.31 14.39
C GLN A 10 -7.83 -1.39 13.25
N ILE A 11 -8.26 -0.13 13.26
CA ILE A 11 -7.80 0.87 12.27
C ILE A 11 -6.29 1.05 12.34
N ILE A 12 -5.72 1.14 13.55
CA ILE A 12 -4.27 1.29 13.74
C ILE A 12 -3.52 0.06 13.19
N ILE A 13 -4.05 -1.16 13.42
CA ILE A 13 -3.45 -2.40 12.90
C ILE A 13 -3.52 -2.43 11.37
N GLU A 14 -4.64 -2.08 10.76
CA GLU A 14 -4.78 -2.01 9.30
C GLU A 14 -3.76 -1.04 8.69
N VAL A 15 -3.63 0.16 9.27
CA VAL A 15 -2.64 1.17 8.85
C VAL A 15 -1.20 0.66 9.04
N ALA A 16 -0.92 -0.08 10.11
CA ALA A 16 0.40 -0.65 10.36
C ALA A 16 0.77 -1.76 9.35
N VAL A 17 -0.13 -2.72 9.11
CA VAL A 17 0.05 -3.78 8.10
C VAL A 17 0.26 -3.17 6.71
N PHE A 18 -0.49 -2.12 6.42
CA PHE A 18 -0.39 -1.35 5.19
C PHE A 18 0.98 -0.68 5.00
N LEU A 19 1.49 0.02 6.02
CA LEU A 19 2.81 0.66 5.96
C LEU A 19 3.93 -0.36 5.74
N ILE A 20 3.80 -1.55 6.32
CA ILE A 20 4.74 -2.65 6.10
C ILE A 20 4.71 -3.11 4.64
N LEU A 21 3.53 -3.29 4.05
CA LEU A 21 3.41 -3.68 2.64
C LEU A 21 3.99 -2.61 1.69
N VAL A 22 3.78 -1.32 1.96
CA VAL A 22 4.41 -0.24 1.20
C VAL A 22 5.92 -0.29 1.33
N ALA A 23 6.43 -0.43 2.55
CA ALA A 23 7.85 -0.47 2.80
C ALA A 23 8.50 -1.65 2.06
N ILE A 24 7.86 -2.82 2.06
CA ILE A 24 8.31 -4.00 1.31
C ILE A 24 8.27 -3.72 -0.20
N GLY A 25 7.19 -3.13 -0.72
CA GLY A 25 7.06 -2.78 -2.13
C GLY A 25 8.13 -1.79 -2.59
N GLU A 26 8.30 -0.68 -1.86
CA GLU A 26 9.35 0.30 -2.13
C GLU A 26 10.75 -0.30 -2.01
N PHE A 27 10.99 -1.12 -0.99
CA PHE A 27 12.28 -1.78 -0.82
C PHE A 27 12.58 -2.73 -1.97
N THR A 28 11.59 -3.49 -2.43
CA THR A 28 11.72 -4.42 -3.56
C THR A 28 11.99 -3.65 -4.85
N VAL A 29 11.25 -2.58 -5.12
CA VAL A 29 11.46 -1.72 -6.31
C VAL A 29 12.82 -1.04 -6.27
N LYS A 30 13.22 -0.48 -5.12
CA LYS A 30 14.55 0.15 -4.95
C LYS A 30 15.67 -0.87 -5.13
N ARG A 31 15.52 -2.08 -4.58
CA ARG A 31 16.51 -3.15 -4.71
C ARG A 31 16.60 -3.69 -6.14
N LEU A 32 15.47 -3.82 -6.85
CA LEU A 32 15.47 -4.16 -8.28
C LEU A 32 16.15 -3.07 -9.10
N LYS A 33 15.84 -1.79 -8.84
CA LYS A 33 16.40 -0.65 -9.58
C LYS A 33 17.91 -0.48 -9.37
N ASN A 34 18.44 -0.94 -8.23
CA ASN A 34 19.87 -0.88 -7.90
C ASN A 34 20.64 -2.14 -8.32
N SER A 35 19.97 -3.12 -8.93
CA SER A 35 20.61 -4.27 -9.56
C SER A 35 20.97 -3.88 -10.99
N ASP A 36 22.25 -3.95 -11.35
CA ASP A 36 22.81 -3.69 -12.70
C ASP A 36 22.26 -4.63 -13.80
N ASN A 37 21.27 -5.48 -13.47
CA ASN A 37 20.62 -6.38 -14.41
C ASN A 37 19.53 -5.64 -15.19
N GLN A 38 19.85 -5.23 -16.41
CA GLN A 38 18.93 -4.62 -17.38
C GLN A 38 17.60 -5.40 -17.54
N PHE A 39 17.58 -6.71 -17.30
CA PHE A 39 16.38 -7.56 -17.40
C PHE A 39 15.28 -7.28 -16.37
N LEU A 40 15.61 -6.61 -15.26
CA LEU A 40 14.68 -6.31 -14.17
C LEU A 40 14.47 -4.81 -14.00
N ASN A 41 14.63 -4.02 -15.07
CA ASN A 41 14.40 -2.59 -15.01
C ASN A 41 12.89 -2.34 -14.85
N PRO A 42 12.40 -1.95 -13.66
CA PRO A 42 10.96 -1.84 -13.43
C PRO A 42 10.33 -0.76 -14.31
N LYS A 43 11.12 0.22 -14.76
CA LYS A 43 10.71 1.25 -15.72
C LYS A 43 10.35 0.72 -17.10
N GLU A 44 10.87 -0.46 -17.47
CA GLU A 44 10.64 -1.08 -18.77
C GLU A 44 9.33 -1.90 -18.78
N TYR A 45 8.94 -2.43 -17.61
CA TYR A 45 7.69 -3.19 -17.43
C TYR A 45 6.54 -2.33 -16.88
N LEU A 46 6.85 -1.26 -16.16
CA LEU A 46 5.90 -0.34 -15.52
C LEU A 46 6.46 1.09 -15.66
N PRO A 47 6.15 1.78 -16.77
CA PRO A 47 6.56 3.16 -16.97
C PRO A 47 6.01 4.06 -15.85
N ASP A 48 6.72 5.16 -15.57
CA ASP A 48 6.46 6.03 -14.40
C ASP A 48 4.99 6.53 -14.34
N GLU A 49 4.31 6.62 -15.49
CA GLU A 49 2.89 6.96 -15.62
C GLU A 49 1.94 5.89 -15.04
N GLU A 50 2.26 4.60 -15.24
CA GLU A 50 1.48 3.49 -14.67
C GLU A 50 1.70 3.38 -13.15
N PHE A 51 2.87 3.78 -12.66
CA PHE A 51 3.15 3.84 -11.23
C PHE A 51 2.21 4.79 -10.48
N HIS A 52 1.82 5.89 -11.15
CA HIS A 52 0.84 6.84 -10.61
C HIS A 52 -0.57 6.23 -10.57
N SER A 53 -0.94 5.50 -11.61
CA SER A 53 -2.23 4.80 -11.70
C SER A 53 -2.35 3.69 -10.65
N VAL A 54 -1.28 2.91 -10.44
CA VAL A 54 -1.23 1.89 -9.37
C VAL A 54 -1.38 2.53 -7.99
N LYS A 55 -0.71 3.67 -7.74
CA LYS A 55 -0.92 4.44 -6.50
C LYS A 55 -2.36 4.93 -6.35
N GLN A 56 -3.03 5.34 -7.42
CA GLN A 56 -4.43 5.77 -7.35
C GLN A 56 -5.40 4.62 -7.06
N VAL A 57 -5.28 3.49 -7.76
CA VAL A 57 -6.08 2.29 -7.49
C VAL A 57 -5.88 1.85 -6.03
N TYR A 58 -4.66 1.96 -5.54
CA TYR A 58 -4.31 1.70 -4.15
C TYR A 58 -4.96 2.67 -3.15
N TYR A 59 -4.93 3.99 -3.39
CA TYR A 59 -5.65 4.96 -2.55
C TYR A 59 -7.16 4.71 -2.57
N LEU A 60 -7.70 4.27 -3.70
CA LEU A 60 -9.11 3.92 -3.82
C LEU A 60 -9.47 2.70 -2.98
N ILE A 61 -8.63 1.65 -2.99
CA ILE A 61 -8.79 0.47 -2.12
C ILE A 61 -8.73 0.89 -0.65
N MET A 62 -7.82 1.79 -0.27
CA MET A 62 -7.72 2.28 1.11
C MET A 62 -8.92 3.10 1.55
N MET A 63 -9.41 3.99 0.70
CA MET A 63 -10.65 4.71 0.99
C MET A 63 -11.83 3.74 1.11
N GLY A 64 -11.89 2.71 0.26
CA GLY A 64 -12.90 1.66 0.33
C GLY A 64 -12.85 0.88 1.63
N LEU A 65 -11.67 0.41 2.04
CA LEU A 65 -11.47 -0.29 3.31
C LEU A 65 -11.81 0.60 4.50
N CYS A 66 -11.33 1.85 4.52
CA CYS A 66 -11.67 2.81 5.58
C CYS A 66 -13.19 3.05 5.65
N PHE A 67 -13.87 3.15 4.51
CA PHE A 67 -15.32 3.31 4.45
C PHE A 67 -16.07 2.06 4.93
N VAL A 68 -15.63 0.87 4.56
CA VAL A 68 -16.18 -0.40 5.05
C VAL A 68 -15.97 -0.52 6.55
N THR A 69 -14.77 -0.22 7.06
CA THR A 69 -14.46 -0.23 8.49
C THR A 69 -15.33 0.78 9.25
N LEU A 70 -15.60 1.97 8.69
CA LEU A 70 -16.53 2.93 9.30
C LEU A 70 -18.00 2.49 9.27
N LEU A 71 -18.43 1.77 8.22
CA LEU A 71 -19.83 1.34 8.06
C LEU A 71 -20.18 0.08 8.88
N TYR A 72 -19.21 -0.81 9.09
CA TYR A 72 -19.41 -2.10 9.74
C TYR A 72 -18.78 -2.18 11.15
N SER A 73 -18.25 -1.07 11.66
CA SER A 73 -17.84 -0.88 13.06
C SER A 73 -18.87 -0.09 13.85
#